data_AF-A0A815XGQ6-F1
#
_entry.id   AF-A0A815XGQ6-F1
#
_cell.length_a   1.000
_cell.length_b   1.000
_cell.length_c   1.000
_cell.angle_alpha   90.00
_cell.angle_beta   90.00
_cell.angle_gamma   90.00
#
_symmetry.space_group_name_H-M   'P 1'
#
loop_
_entity.id
_entity.type
_entity.pdbx_description
1 polymer ?
#
loop_
_entity_poly.entity_id
_entity_poly.type
_entity_poly.pdbx_seq_one_letter_code
_entity_poly.pdbx_strand_id
1 'polypeptide(L)'
;GHFGIQRTYLKIKNKFWWPNMKQSIIQHIQSCLPCQQHNISRTKKPGRLNPIPTPEGPFQLIGIDYCGPFKPTPRGNQYVLCIN
;
A
#
# COMPACT_ATOMS: atom_id res chain seq x y z
N GLY A 1 -4.06 -2.90 20.97
CA GLY A 1 -4.40 -1.45 20.88
C GLY A 1 -4.60 -1.06 19.42
N HIS A 2 -4.88 0.20 19.11
CA HIS A 2 -4.98 0.73 17.73
C HIS A 2 -6.04 0.10 16.80
N PHE A 3 -7.21 -0.24 17.34
CA PHE A 3 -8.28 -0.96 16.62
C PHE A 3 -9.06 -0.12 15.59
N GLY A 4 -8.59 1.08 15.25
CA GLY A 4 -9.30 2.04 14.43
C GLY A 4 -10.42 2.78 15.17
N ILE A 5 -11.02 3.75 14.46
CA ILE A 5 -11.99 4.70 15.02
C ILE A 5 -13.26 3.98 15.49
N GLN A 6 -13.84 3.12 14.66
CA GLN A 6 -15.14 2.51 14.94
C GLN A 6 -15.11 1.58 16.16
N ARG A 7 -14.10 0.70 16.25
CA ARG A 7 -13.97 -0.24 17.39
C ARG A 7 -13.68 0.52 18.69
N THR A 8 -12.84 1.55 18.63
CA THR A 8 -12.55 2.39 19.80
C THR A 8 -13.80 3.15 20.26
N TYR A 9 -14.57 3.71 19.33
CA TYR A 9 -15.83 4.38 19.62
C TYR A 9 -16.85 3.46 20.29
N LEU A 10 -17.08 2.27 19.75
CA LEU A 10 -18.04 1.31 20.33
C LEU A 10 -17.64 0.89 21.75
N LYS A 11 -16.34 0.66 22.00
CA LYS A 11 -15.85 0.28 23.32
C LYS A 11 -16.04 1.38 24.36
N ILE A 12 -15.82 2.64 23.97
CA ILE A 12 -16.00 3.80 24.87
C ILE A 12 -17.49 4.08 25.09
N LYS A 13 -18.31 4.03 24.03
CA LYS A 13 -19.76 4.27 24.09
C LYS A 13 -20.48 3.34 25.06
N ASN A 14 -19.98 2.11 25.25
CA ASN A 14 -20.58 1.15 26.17
C ASN A 14 -20.43 1.52 27.65
N LYS A 15 -19.56 2.49 27.99
CA LYS A 15 -19.24 2.84 29.38
C LYS A 15 -19.32 4.32 29.70
N PHE A 16 -19.20 5.19 28.69
CA PHE A 16 -19.08 6.63 28.88
C PHE A 16 -19.89 7.39 27.84
N TRP A 17 -20.29 8.60 28.19
CA TRP A 17 -20.92 9.54 27.28
C TRP A 17 -20.48 10.97 27.60
N TRP A 18 -20.22 11.77 26.56
CA TRP A 18 -20.04 13.21 26.66
C TRP A 18 -20.37 13.89 25.31
N PRO A 19 -20.66 15.21 25.31
CA PRO A 19 -20.88 15.96 24.08
C PRO A 19 -19.68 15.85 23.13
N ASN A 20 -19.94 15.65 21.82
CA ASN A 20 -18.90 15.50 20.79
C ASN A 20 -17.93 14.30 20.98
N MET A 21 -18.28 13.30 21.80
CA MET A 21 -17.44 12.12 22.07
C MET A 21 -16.83 11.47 20.82
N LYS A 22 -17.65 11.26 19.78
CA LYS A 22 -17.18 10.66 18.53
C LYS A 22 -16.05 11.50 17.90
N GLN A 23 -16.20 12.82 17.88
CA GLN A 23 -15.22 13.74 17.33
C GLN A 23 -13.92 13.74 18.14
N SER A 24 -14.01 13.78 19.48
CA SER A 24 -12.84 13.70 20.37
C SER A 24 -12.06 12.39 20.16
N ILE A 25 -12.76 11.27 20.00
CA ILE A 25 -12.13 9.96 19.74
C ILE A 25 -11.44 9.95 18.38
N ILE A 26 -12.07 10.52 17.35
CA ILE A 26 -11.47 10.65 16.02
C ILE A 26 -10.17 11.46 16.11
N GLN A 27 -10.21 12.65 16.74
CA GLN A 27 -9.05 13.52 16.88
C GLN A 27 -7.90 12.85 17.63
N HIS A 28 -8.20 12.16 18.74
CA HIS A 28 -7.20 11.43 19.52
C HIS A 28 -6.53 10.31 18.71
N ILE A 29 -7.31 9.55 17.93
CA ILE A 29 -6.76 8.48 17.08
C ILE A 29 -5.98 9.08 15.91
N GLN A 30 -6.44 10.20 15.35
CA GLN A 30 -5.74 10.91 14.28
C GLN A 30 -4.42 11.52 14.75
N SER A 31 -4.27 11.91 16.02
CA SER A 31 -3.00 12.39 16.58
C SER A 31 -2.05 11.27 17.03
N CYS A 32 -2.45 10.01 16.94
CA CYS A 32 -1.67 8.87 17.43
C CYS A 32 -0.59 8.45 16.41
N LEU A 33 0.69 8.69 16.73
CA LEU A 33 1.82 8.39 15.83
C LEU A 33 1.88 6.90 15.39
N PRO A 34 1.74 5.89 16.28
CA PRO A 34 1.68 4.50 15.84
C PRO A 34 0.52 4.19 14.89
N CYS A 35 -0.65 4.80 15.09
CA CYS A 35 -1.77 4.67 14.16
C CYS A 35 -1.46 5.30 12.81
N GLN A 36 -0.85 6.49 12.77
CA GLN A 36 -0.51 7.16 11.52
C GLN A 36 0.49 6.35 10.68
N GLN A 37 1.47 5.73 11.34
CA GLN A 37 2.51 4.93 10.66
C GLN A 37 1.97 3.62 10.10
N HIS A 38 1.05 2.95 10.80
CA HIS A 38 0.62 1.59 10.44
C HIS A 38 -0.75 1.54 9.76
N ASN A 39 -1.66 2.47 10.07
CA ASN A 39 -3.02 2.53 9.53
C ASN A 39 -3.14 3.63 8.46
N ILE A 40 -2.23 3.63 7.49
CA ILE A 40 -2.24 4.60 6.39
C ILE A 40 -3.49 4.38 5.52
N SER A 41 -4.34 5.40 5.43
CA SER A 41 -5.51 5.40 4.55
C SER A 41 -5.07 5.37 3.09
N ARG A 42 -5.19 4.21 2.44
CA ARG A 42 -4.94 4.04 1.00
C ARG A 42 -6.17 4.40 0.15
N THR A 43 -6.97 5.37 0.59
CA THR A 43 -8.23 5.76 -0.06
C THR A 43 -8.05 6.70 -1.26
N LYS A 44 -6.82 7.15 -1.54
CA LYS A 44 -6.53 7.90 -2.76
C LYS A 44 -6.93 7.03 -3.96
N LYS A 45 -7.73 7.62 -4.86
CA LYS A 45 -8.04 6.97 -6.14
C LYS A 45 -6.72 6.60 -6.82
N PRO A 46 -6.60 5.40 -7.41
CA PRO A 46 -5.45 5.09 -8.25
C PRO A 46 -5.24 6.21 -9.27
N GLY A 47 -3.99 6.64 -9.44
CA GLY A 47 -3.64 7.59 -10.51
C GLY A 47 -3.95 7.00 -11.88
N ARG A 48 -3.99 7.85 -12.91
CA ARG A 48 -4.04 7.36 -14.30
C ARG A 48 -2.69 6.75 -14.65
N LEU A 49 -2.70 5.66 -15.42
CA LEU A 49 -1.50 5.17 -16.08
C LEU A 49 -1.00 6.24 -17.05
N ASN A 50 0.32 6.47 -17.08
CA ASN A 50 0.96 7.30 -18.08
C ASN A 50 1.76 6.38 -19.02
N PRO A 51 1.14 5.89 -20.12
CA PRO A 51 1.78 4.93 -21.00
C PRO A 51 2.96 5.57 -21.76
N ILE A 52 3.97 4.76 -22.04
CA ILE A 52 5.07 5.13 -22.92
C ILE A 52 4.54 5.14 -24.36
N PRO A 53 4.86 6.15 -25.19
CA PRO A 53 4.47 6.15 -26.61
C PRO A 53 4.96 4.91 -27.34
N THR A 54 4.17 4.44 -28.31
CA THR A 54 4.56 3.30 -29.16
C THR A 54 5.78 3.68 -30.01
N PRO A 55 6.84 2.86 -30.02
CA PRO A 55 7.98 3.10 -30.91
C PRO A 55 7.59 2.98 -32.39
N GLU A 56 8.21 3.77 -33.25
CA GLU A 56 7.96 3.83 -34.71
C GLU A 56 8.80 2.82 -35.50
N GLY A 57 9.82 2.24 -34.87
CA GLY A 57 10.75 1.31 -35.51
C GLY A 57 11.39 0.33 -34.52
N PRO A 58 12.05 -0.72 -35.05
CA PRO A 58 12.70 -1.73 -34.22
C PRO A 58 13.82 -1.12 -33.37
N PHE A 59 14.05 -1.68 -32.19
CA PHE A 59 15.12 -1.31 -31.25
C PHE A 59 15.07 0.12 -30.67
N GLN A 60 13.99 0.86 -30.89
CA GLN A 60 13.82 2.22 -30.34
C GLN A 60 13.43 2.22 -28.84
N LEU A 61 12.84 1.14 -28.35
CA LEU A 61 12.55 0.90 -26.94
C LEU A 61 12.79 -0.58 -26.65
N ILE A 62 13.54 -0.87 -25.59
CA ILE A 62 13.85 -2.22 -25.14
C ILE A 62 13.51 -2.30 -23.66
N GLY A 63 12.57 -3.16 -23.29
CA GLY A 63 12.35 -3.52 -21.89
C GLY A 63 13.29 -4.65 -21.50
N ILE A 64 13.97 -4.54 -20.36
CA ILE A 64 14.80 -5.62 -19.83
C ILE A 64 14.34 -5.92 -18.41
N ASP A 65 14.07 -7.20 -18.13
CA ASP A 65 13.65 -7.66 -16.81
C ASP A 65 14.29 -9.01 -16.47
N TYR A 66 14.27 -9.38 -15.19
CA TYR A 66 14.70 -10.69 -14.72
C TYR A 66 13.53 -11.42 -14.07
N CYS A 67 13.21 -12.62 -14.58
CA CYS A 67 12.28 -13.53 -13.92
C CYS A 67 13.05 -14.46 -12.98
N GLY A 68 12.61 -14.55 -11.73
CA GLY A 68 13.16 -15.45 -10.72
C GLY A 68 13.04 -14.89 -9.29
N PRO A 69 13.70 -15.51 -8.30
CA PRO A 69 14.55 -16.70 -8.43
C PRO A 69 13.75 -17.99 -8.67
N PHE A 70 14.26 -18.85 -9.55
CA PHE A 70 13.81 -20.23 -9.73
C PHE A 70 14.73 -21.22 -9.00
N LYS A 71 14.32 -22.50 -9.02
CA LYS A 71 15.19 -23.58 -8.56
C LYS A 71 16.51 -23.53 -9.36
N PRO A 72 17.67 -23.60 -8.70
CA PRO A 72 18.95 -23.59 -9.38
C PRO A 72 19.04 -24.72 -10.41
N THR A 73 19.49 -24.39 -11.61
CA THR A 73 19.97 -25.40 -12.56
C THR A 73 21.24 -26.07 -12.02
N PRO A 74 21.69 -27.20 -12.57
CA PRO A 74 22.97 -27.81 -12.21
C PRO A 74 24.18 -26.87 -12.35
N ARG A 75 24.06 -25.81 -13.16
CA ARG A 75 25.09 -24.77 -13.34
C ARG A 75 24.93 -23.57 -12.40
N GLY A 76 23.96 -23.61 -11.49
CA GLY A 76 23.70 -22.54 -10.52
C GLY A 76 22.83 -21.37 -11.03
N ASN A 77 22.39 -21.39 -12.29
CA ASN A 77 21.50 -20.33 -12.80
C ASN A 77 20.12 -20.38 -12.13
N GLN A 78 19.61 -19.22 -11.72
CA GLN A 78 18.31 -19.08 -11.03
C GLN A 78 17.39 -18.03 -11.66
N TYR A 79 17.86 -17.27 -12.65
CA TYR A 79 17.13 -16.18 -13.26
C TYR A 79 17.11 -16.32 -14.77
N VAL A 80 16.06 -15.80 -15.39
CA VAL A 80 15.92 -15.66 -16.84
C VAL A 80 15.89 -14.17 -17.17
N LEU A 81 16.77 -13.74 -18.08
CA LEU A 81 16.73 -12.40 -18.65
C LEU A 81 15.63 -12.33 -19.71
N CYS A 82 14.66 -11.47 -19.52
CA CYS A 82 13.57 -11.20 -20.46
C CYS A 82 13.86 -9.88 -21.17
N ILE A 83 13.72 -9.88 -22.50
CA ILE A 83 13.84 -8.70 -23.35
C ILE A 83 12.47 -8.50 -24.02
N ASN A 84 11.84 -7.35 -23.76
CA ASN A 84 10.47 -6.99 -24.14
C ASN A 84 10.45 -5.91 -25.22
#